data_AF-A6KMK4-F1
#
_entry.id   AF-A6KMK4-F1
#
_cell.length_a   1.000
_cell.length_b   1.000
_cell.length_c   1.000
_cell.angle_alpha   90.00
_cell.angle_beta   90.00
_cell.angle_gamma   90.00
#
_symmetry.space_group_name_H-M   'P 1'
#
loop_
_entity.id
_entity.type
_entity.pdbx_description
1 polymer ?
#
loop_
_entity_poly.entity_id
_entity_poly.type
_entity_poly.pdbx_seq_one_letter_code
_entity_poly.pdbx_strand_id
1 'polypeptide(L)'
;MIADAQNITISQYACNDQVAVTILWSPGALGIEFLKGFRVILEELRSEGRLCQQLVLKDPKQLNSSFKRTGMESQPFLNMKFETDYFVKIVPFPSIKNESDYHPFFFRTRGEYGLPCLPPDRVISALSDCKHTRNRYRVSR
;
A
#
# COMPACT_ATOMS: atom_id res chain seq x y z
N MET A 1 15.08 -12.47 -10.54
CA MET A 1 14.33 -12.69 -9.28
C MET A 1 14.07 -11.31 -8.68
N ILE A 2 12.82 -11.01 -8.30
CA ILE A 2 12.44 -9.72 -7.69
C ILE A 2 12.29 -9.97 -6.20
N ALA A 3 12.95 -9.17 -5.36
CA ALA A 3 12.83 -9.27 -3.92
C ALA A 3 11.51 -8.67 -3.43
N ASP A 4 10.94 -9.28 -2.39
CA ASP A 4 9.73 -8.78 -1.73
C ASP A 4 10.02 -7.45 -0.99
N ALA A 5 8.96 -6.71 -0.68
CA ALA A 5 9.04 -5.54 0.18
C ALA A 5 9.50 -5.92 1.60
N GLN A 6 10.23 -5.01 2.24
CA GLN A 6 10.86 -5.19 3.56
C GLN A 6 10.59 -3.99 4.45
N ASN A 7 10.93 -4.10 5.74
CA ASN A 7 10.83 -3.00 6.72
C ASN A 7 9.45 -2.33 6.75
N ILE A 8 8.40 -3.14 6.79
CA ILE A 8 7.04 -2.63 6.77
C ILE A 8 6.70 -2.02 8.12
N THR A 9 6.26 -0.76 8.10
CA THR A 9 5.81 -0.02 9.27
C THR A 9 4.41 0.51 9.01
N ILE A 10 3.54 0.36 10.01
CA ILE A 10 2.14 0.76 9.93
C ILE A 10 1.94 1.93 10.88
N SER A 11 1.58 3.09 10.34
CA SER A 11 1.19 4.26 11.13
C SER A 11 -0.32 4.36 11.14
N GLN A 12 -0.89 4.62 12.31
CA GLN A 12 -2.34 4.72 12.50
C GLN A 12 -2.70 6.12 12.99
N TYR A 13 -3.86 6.60 12.54
CA TYR A 13 -4.39 7.92 12.83
C TYR A 13 -5.86 7.79 13.20
N ALA A 14 -6.36 8.64 14.09
CA ALA A 14 -7.77 8.71 14.44
C ALA A 14 -8.25 10.16 14.54
N CYS A 15 -9.38 10.48 13.91
CA CYS A 15 -10.03 11.79 13.99
C CYS A 15 -11.52 11.65 13.63
N ASN A 16 -12.41 12.34 14.34
CA ASN A 16 -13.85 12.41 14.02
C ASN A 16 -14.47 11.03 13.73
N ASP A 17 -14.27 10.08 14.63
CA ASP A 17 -14.78 8.70 14.54
C ASP A 17 -14.33 7.94 13.29
N GLN A 18 -13.19 8.33 12.71
CA GLN A 18 -12.55 7.63 11.60
C GLN A 18 -11.13 7.21 12.00
N VAL A 19 -10.77 5.98 11.66
CA VAL A 19 -9.38 5.52 11.68
C VAL A 19 -8.85 5.44 10.25
N ALA A 20 -7.59 5.86 10.12
CA ALA A 20 -6.82 5.73 8.90
C ALA A 20 -5.47 5.10 9.18
N VAL A 21 -4.91 4.41 8.18
CA VAL A 21 -3.54 3.89 8.27
C VAL A 21 -2.71 4.26 7.05
N THR A 22 -1.42 4.54 7.26
CA THR A 22 -0.43 4.58 6.19
C THR A 22 0.56 3.43 6.36
N ILE A 23 1.03 2.93 5.23
CA ILE A 23 1.98 1.81 5.16
C ILE A 23 3.28 2.35 4.59
N LEU A 24 4.35 2.27 5.37
CA LEU A 24 5.71 2.57 4.93
C LEU A 24 6.44 1.26 4.68
N TRP A 25 7.19 1.15 3.58
CA TRP A 25 8.02 -0.01 3.29
C TRP A 25 9.31 0.38 2.58
N SER A 26 10.30 -0.52 2.64
CA SER A 26 11.48 -0.50 1.79
C SER A 26 11.31 -1.49 0.64
N PRO A 27 11.56 -1.09 -0.61
CA PRO A 27 11.54 -2.05 -1.71
C PRO A 27 12.74 -3.00 -1.60
N GLY A 28 12.53 -4.27 -1.97
CA GLY A 28 13.61 -5.26 -2.00
C GLY A 28 14.67 -4.89 -3.04
N ALA A 29 15.95 -5.12 -2.73
CA ALA A 29 17.06 -4.65 -3.58
C ALA A 29 17.26 -5.42 -4.90
N LEU A 30 16.73 -6.66 -5.00
CA LEU A 30 16.89 -7.49 -6.19
C LEU A 30 15.79 -7.20 -7.21
N GLY A 31 16.19 -6.87 -8.44
CA GLY A 31 15.28 -6.71 -9.57
C GLY A 31 14.34 -5.50 -9.47
N ILE A 32 14.67 -4.54 -8.60
CA ILE A 32 13.89 -3.33 -8.35
C ILE A 32 13.89 -2.39 -9.56
N GLU A 33 14.97 -2.39 -10.34
CA GLU A 33 15.17 -1.61 -11.55
C GLU A 33 14.21 -1.99 -12.69
N PHE A 34 13.55 -3.15 -12.58
CA PHE A 34 12.55 -3.62 -13.54
C PHE A 34 11.11 -3.33 -13.10
N LEU A 35 10.92 -2.78 -11.89
CA LEU A 35 9.61 -2.47 -11.35
C LEU A 35 9.06 -1.17 -11.91
N LYS A 36 7.76 -1.18 -12.19
CA LYS A 36 6.97 0.00 -12.51
C LYS A 36 6.28 0.57 -11.28
N GLY A 37 6.23 -0.17 -10.17
CA GLY A 37 5.61 0.27 -8.93
C GLY A 37 5.16 -0.86 -8.03
N PHE A 38 4.24 -0.54 -7.12
CA PHE A 38 3.74 -1.44 -6.09
C PHE A 38 2.23 -1.29 -5.91
N ARG A 39 1.56 -2.38 -5.57
CA ARG A 39 0.18 -2.40 -5.08
C ARG A 39 0.21 -2.70 -3.59
N VAL A 40 -0.44 -1.86 -2.81
CA VAL A 40 -0.67 -2.07 -1.37
C VAL A 40 -2.11 -2.55 -1.22
N ILE A 41 -2.28 -3.78 -0.78
CA ILE A 41 -3.58 -4.45 -0.66
C ILE A 41 -3.83 -4.69 0.81
N LEU A 42 -4.97 -4.22 1.31
CA LEU A 42 -5.37 -4.28 2.70
C LEU A 42 -6.70 -5.02 2.79
N GLU A 43 -6.75 -6.09 3.57
CA GLU A 43 -7.93 -6.95 3.70
C GLU A 43 -8.30 -7.15 5.17
N GLU A 44 -9.59 -7.07 5.48
CA GLU A 44 -10.14 -7.36 6.81
C GLU A 44 -10.12 -8.87 7.04
N LEU A 45 -9.67 -9.34 8.22
CA LEU A 45 -9.56 -10.78 8.47
C LEU A 45 -10.93 -11.46 8.62
N ARG A 46 -11.93 -10.73 9.11
CA ARG A 46 -13.25 -11.26 9.50
C ARG A 46 -14.37 -10.90 8.53
N SER A 47 -14.07 -10.19 7.44
CA SER A 47 -15.04 -9.77 6.44
C SER A 47 -14.42 -9.78 5.04
N GLU A 48 -15.22 -9.63 3.99
CA GLU A 48 -14.72 -9.50 2.60
C GLU A 48 -14.26 -8.07 2.26
N GLY A 49 -14.06 -7.21 3.27
CA GLY A 49 -13.58 -5.84 3.08
C GLY A 49 -12.16 -5.80 2.54
N ARG A 50 -12.00 -5.30 1.31
CA ARG A 50 -10.71 -5.15 0.63
C ARG A 50 -10.50 -3.73 0.14
N LEU A 51 -9.38 -3.13 0.52
CA LEU A 51 -8.90 -1.84 0.05
C LEU A 51 -7.60 -2.02 -0.72
N CYS A 52 -7.36 -1.18 -1.71
CA CYS A 52 -6.16 -1.27 -2.54
C CYS A 52 -5.69 0.09 -3.01
N GLN A 53 -4.37 0.26 -3.06
CA GLN A 53 -3.73 1.42 -3.66
C GLN A 53 -2.64 0.97 -4.62
N GLN A 54 -2.62 1.53 -5.83
CA GLN A 54 -1.56 1.29 -6.80
C GLN A 54 -0.64 2.50 -6.91
N LEU A 55 0.61 2.33 -6.51
CA LEU A 55 1.67 3.32 -6.67
C LEU A 55 2.46 3.01 -7.94
N VAL A 56 2.42 3.92 -8.91
CA VAL A 56 3.19 3.81 -10.16
C VAL A 56 4.34 4.81 -10.10
N LEU A 57 5.55 4.33 -10.34
CA LEU A 57 6.75 5.15 -10.41
C LEU A 57 6.69 5.99 -11.68
N LYS A 58 6.90 7.30 -11.56
CA LYS A 58 6.92 8.22 -12.71
C LYS A 58 8.06 7.90 -13.67
N ASP A 59 9.21 7.51 -13.14
CA ASP A 59 10.35 6.98 -13.91
C ASP A 59 10.88 5.71 -13.22
N PRO A 60 10.82 4.52 -13.87
CA PRO A 60 11.35 3.28 -13.32
C PRO A 60 12.82 3.36 -12.90
N LYS A 61 13.62 4.23 -13.52
CA LYS A 61 15.04 4.41 -13.18
C LYS A 61 15.27 5.09 -11.83
N GLN A 62 14.21 5.61 -11.18
CA GLN A 62 14.29 6.19 -9.83
C GLN A 62 14.65 5.13 -8.78
N LEU A 63 14.34 3.85 -9.02
CA LEU A 63 14.71 2.79 -8.10
C LEU A 63 16.02 2.13 -8.56
N ASN A 64 17.15 2.66 -8.05
CA ASN A 64 18.45 2.04 -8.21
C ASN A 64 18.98 1.49 -6.87
N SER A 65 20.06 0.71 -6.89
CA SER A 65 20.66 0.12 -5.68
C SER A 65 21.16 1.15 -4.64
N SER A 66 21.34 2.41 -5.06
CA SER A 66 21.65 3.55 -4.18
C SER A 66 20.40 4.19 -3.56
N PHE A 67 19.21 3.94 -4.12
CA PHE A 67 17.90 4.40 -3.64
C PHE A 67 17.31 3.55 -2.50
N LYS A 68 18.09 2.62 -1.92
CA LYS A 68 17.76 1.87 -0.69
C LYS A 68 17.23 2.73 0.47
N ARG A 69 17.46 4.05 0.44
CA ARG A 69 17.05 5.00 1.49
C ARG A 69 15.66 5.61 1.31
N THR A 70 15.01 5.46 0.16
CA THR A 70 13.69 6.08 -0.03
C THR A 70 12.62 5.09 0.43
N GLY A 71 12.23 5.19 1.70
CA GLY A 71 11.01 4.52 2.17
C GLY A 71 9.84 4.94 1.29
N MET A 72 9.08 3.96 0.83
CA MET A 72 7.87 4.17 0.03
C MET A 72 6.70 4.22 1.01
N GLU A 73 5.84 5.23 0.92
CA GLU A 73 4.67 5.39 1.78
C GLU A 73 3.39 5.35 0.94
N SER A 74 2.37 4.64 1.43
CA SER A 74 1.04 4.65 0.83
C SER A 74 0.34 5.98 1.10
N GLN A 75 -0.70 6.29 0.32
CA GLN A 75 -1.68 7.25 0.81
C GLN A 75 -2.44 6.65 2.01
N PRO A 76 -3.04 7.48 2.87
CA PRO A 76 -3.85 7.00 3.97
C PRO A 76 -5.03 6.15 3.48
N PHE A 77 -5.17 4.95 4.01
CA PHE A 77 -6.39 4.17 3.88
C PHE A 77 -7.41 4.71 4.88
N LEU A 78 -8.35 5.52 4.38
CA LEU A 78 -9.39 6.15 5.19
C LEU A 78 -10.57 5.21 5.45
N ASN A 79 -11.46 5.61 6.36
CA ASN A 79 -12.72 4.92 6.68
C ASN A 79 -12.53 3.45 7.08
N MET A 80 -11.43 3.14 7.76
CA MET A 80 -11.23 1.83 8.35
C MET A 80 -12.07 1.69 9.62
N LYS A 81 -12.27 0.46 10.09
CA LYS A 81 -12.97 0.17 11.34
C LYS A 81 -11.98 0.21 12.50
N PHE A 82 -12.37 0.77 13.64
CA PHE A 82 -11.59 0.67 14.87
C PHE A 82 -11.52 -0.77 15.38
N GLU A 83 -10.47 -1.06 16.16
CA GLU A 83 -10.30 -2.35 16.85
C GLU A 83 -10.46 -3.59 15.97
N THR A 84 -10.10 -3.48 14.70
CA THR A 84 -10.35 -4.49 13.66
C THR A 84 -9.02 -5.05 13.16
N ASP A 85 -8.97 -6.36 13.00
CA ASP A 85 -7.79 -7.07 12.52
C ASP A 85 -7.75 -7.02 10.97
N TYR A 86 -6.63 -6.56 10.43
CA TYR A 86 -6.34 -6.47 9.00
C TYR A 86 -5.02 -7.16 8.66
N PHE A 87 -4.87 -7.52 7.40
CA PHE A 87 -3.55 -7.78 6.84
C PHE A 87 -3.27 -6.90 5.65
N VAL A 88 -1.99 -6.57 5.46
CA VAL A 88 -1.49 -5.86 4.29
C VAL A 88 -0.53 -6.73 3.49
N LYS A 89 -0.64 -6.66 2.17
CA LYS A 89 0.31 -7.23 1.20
C LYS A 89 0.85 -6.13 0.31
N ILE A 90 2.15 -6.14 0.08
CA ILE A 90 2.82 -5.22 -0.84
C ILE A 90 3.31 -6.01 -2.04
N VAL A 91 2.68 -5.78 -3.18
CA VAL A 91 2.87 -6.57 -4.40
C VAL A 91 3.55 -5.70 -5.46
N PRO A 92 4.79 -6.01 -5.87
CA PRO A 92 5.45 -5.30 -6.97
C PRO A 92 4.70 -5.50 -8.30
N PHE A 93 4.81 -4.52 -9.20
CA PHE A 93 4.29 -4.58 -10.56
C PHE A 93 5.38 -4.18 -11.58
N PRO A 94 5.66 -5.00 -12.61
CA PRO A 94 5.07 -6.32 -12.86
C PRO A 94 5.44 -7.34 -11.77
N SER A 95 4.52 -8.27 -11.48
CA SER A 95 4.73 -9.33 -10.50
C SER A 95 5.22 -10.60 -11.18
N ILE A 96 6.19 -11.30 -10.58
CA ILE A 96 6.70 -12.59 -11.07
C ILE A 96 6.03 -13.81 -10.42
N LYS A 97 5.31 -13.60 -9.31
CA LYS A 97 4.57 -14.64 -8.57
C LYS A 97 3.12 -14.22 -8.33
N ASN A 98 2.27 -15.15 -7.86
CA ASN A 98 0.88 -14.82 -7.59
C ASN A 98 0.76 -13.92 -6.36
N GLU A 99 -0.33 -13.17 -6.28
CA GLU A 99 -0.64 -12.30 -5.13
C GLU A 99 -0.72 -13.08 -3.80
N SER A 100 -1.16 -14.34 -3.85
CA SER A 100 -1.21 -15.27 -2.72
C SER A 100 0.15 -15.60 -2.13
N ASP A 101 1.21 -15.48 -2.94
CA ASP A 101 2.56 -15.95 -2.59
C ASP A 101 3.40 -14.84 -1.93
N TYR A 102 2.83 -13.64 -1.78
CA TYR A 102 3.41 -12.55 -1.00
C TYR A 102 2.99 -12.66 0.46
N HIS A 103 3.97 -12.55 1.36
CA HIS A 103 3.74 -12.68 2.79
C HIS A 103 2.81 -11.55 3.29
N PRO A 104 1.69 -11.88 3.96
CA PRO A 104 0.83 -10.88 4.58
C PRO A 104 1.42 -10.38 5.90
N PHE A 105 1.21 -9.10 6.21
CA PHE A 105 1.59 -8.49 7.48
C PHE A 105 0.34 -8.11 8.25
N PHE A 106 0.19 -8.71 9.43
CA PHE A 106 -1.00 -8.57 10.26
C PHE A 106 -0.89 -7.38 11.21
N PHE A 107 -1.98 -6.65 11.37
CA PHE A 107 -2.09 -5.60 12.36
C PHE A 107 -3.54 -5.40 12.79
N ARG A 108 -3.72 -4.75 13.94
CA ARG A 108 -5.02 -4.34 14.44
C ARG A 108 -5.09 -2.83 14.48
N THR A 109 -6.18 -2.25 13.96
CA THR A 109 -6.46 -0.84 14.17
C THR A 109 -6.71 -0.58 15.66
N ARG A 110 -6.21 0.54 16.20
CA ARG A 110 -6.50 0.93 17.58
C ARG A 110 -7.89 1.56 17.66
N GLY A 111 -8.33 1.91 18.87
CA GLY A 111 -9.51 2.73 19.08
C GLY A 111 -9.24 4.23 18.83
N GLU A 112 -10.25 5.06 19.04
CA GLU A 112 -10.20 6.51 18.83
C GLU A 112 -9.21 7.22 19.75
N TYR A 113 -9.04 6.72 20.97
CA TYR A 113 -8.22 7.37 21.99
C TYR A 113 -6.73 7.07 21.82
N GLY A 114 -5.90 8.11 21.86
CA GLY A 114 -4.44 8.00 21.92
C GLY A 114 -3.72 7.91 20.56
N LEU A 115 -4.42 8.14 19.44
CA LEU A 115 -3.82 8.30 18.12
C LEU A 115 -3.81 9.77 17.67
N PRO A 116 -2.78 10.22 16.93
CA PRO A 116 -2.77 11.55 16.34
C PRO A 116 -3.77 11.63 15.18
N CYS A 117 -4.25 12.85 14.90
CA CYS A 117 -5.00 13.12 13.69
C CYS A 117 -4.07 13.11 12.47
N LEU A 118 -4.58 12.66 11.33
CA LEU A 118 -3.86 12.70 10.06
C LEU A 118 -3.73 14.17 9.57
N PRO A 119 -2.53 14.65 9.18
CA PRO A 119 -2.37 15.98 8.60
C PRO A 119 -3.21 16.18 7.33
N PRO A 120 -3.84 17.36 7.12
CA PRO A 120 -4.70 17.63 5.96
C PRO A 120 -4.02 17.41 4.61
N ASP A 121 -2.74 17.77 4.49
CA ASP A 121 -1.95 17.66 3.25
C ASP A 121 -1.69 16.20 2.83
N ARG A 122 -1.91 15.23 3.73
CA ARG A 122 -1.79 13.79 3.42
C ARG A 122 -3.07 13.21 2.82
N VAL A 123 -4.14 13.98 2.71
CA VAL A 123 -5.42 13.57 2.10
C VAL A 123 -5.37 13.85 0.60
N ILE A 124 -4.45 13.21 -0.15
CA ILE A 124 -4.58 13.15 -1.61
C ILE A 124 -5.46 11.95 -1.94
N SER A 125 -6.63 12.23 -2.51
CA SER A 125 -7.65 11.24 -2.87
C SER A 125 -7.12 10.23 -3.89
N ALA A 126 -6.62 9.09 -3.41
CA ALA A 126 -6.38 7.91 -4.24
C ALA A 126 -7.58 6.96 -4.11
N LEU A 127 -8.57 7.12 -4.99
CA LEU A 127 -9.45 6.01 -5.34
C LEU A 127 -8.69 5.13 -6.34
N SER A 128 -8.32 3.92 -5.94
CA SER A 128 -8.04 2.87 -6.91
C SER A 128 -8.62 1.57 -6.37
N ASP A 129 -9.94 1.44 -6.53
CA ASP A 129 -10.63 0.17 -6.47
C ASP A 129 -9.85 -0.82 -7.36
N CYS A 130 -9.15 -1.80 -6.78
CA CYS A 130 -8.42 -2.82 -7.54
C CYS A 130 -9.38 -3.84 -8.17
N LYS A 131 -10.57 -3.38 -8.59
CA LYS A 131 -11.46 -4.15 -9.45
C LYS A 131 -10.83 -4.23 -10.83
N HIS A 132 -10.14 -5.35 -11.03
CA HIS A 132 -9.94 -6.01 -12.31
C HIS A 132 -9.64 -5.04 -13.46
N THR A 133 -8.38 -4.63 -13.61
CA THR A 133 -7.89 -4.08 -14.88
C THR A 133 -7.96 -5.17 -15.97
N ARG A 134 -9.17 -5.44 -16.48
CA ARG A 134 -9.33 -5.80 -17.88
C ARG A 134 -8.88 -4.57 -18.67
N ASN A 135 -7.80 -4.73 -19.42
CA ASN A 135 -7.28 -3.78 -20.41
C ASN A 135 -8.33 -2.79 -20.91
N ARG A 136 -8.19 -1.51 -20.54
CA ARG A 136 -8.66 -0.40 -21.37
C ARG A 136 -7.57 0.64 -21.44
N TYR A 137 -6.62 0.41 -22.34
CA TYR A 137 -5.93 1.51 -23.00
C TYR A 137 -6.99 2.23 -23.83
N ARG A 138 -7.36 3.45 -23.46
CA ARG A 138 -8.05 4.37 -24.37
C ARG A 138 -6.96 5.26 -24.97
N VAL A 139 -6.53 4.92 -26.18
CA VAL A 139 -5.76 5.82 -27.03
C VAL A 139 -6.77 6.85 -27.54
N SER A 140 -6.62 8.10 -27.09
CA SER A 140 -7.30 9.23 -27.71
C SER A 140 -6.66 9.49 -29.07
N ARG A 141 -7.53 9.66 -30.08
CA ARG A 141 -7.19 9.85 -31.50
C ARG A 141 -6.23 11.00 -31.75
#